data_AF-A0AAV7H303-F1
#
_entry.id   AF-A0AAV7H303-F1
#
_cell.length_a   1.000
_cell.length_b   1.000
_cell.length_c   1.000
_cell.angle_alpha   90.00
_cell.angle_beta   90.00
_cell.angle_gamma   90.00
#
_symmetry.space_group_name_H-M   'P 1'
#
loop_
_entity.id
_entity.type
_entity.pdbx_description
1 polymer ?
#
loop_
_entity_poly.entity_id
_entity_poly.type
_entity_poly.pdbx_seq_one_letter_code
_entity_poly.pdbx_strand_id
1 'polypeptide(L)'
;MVPPAAVIVGLLLPLAAVATSSSGPHIADLNILLPPRLTNPVQYRLQGSDGCFSWSWDHHDLLLVQPEYNGSSQCSTSARLISIAPYSDRKETAVYATDLRTGSMVRCKVLIDKISRIKIFHHAVKINLDDLATLHITAFDDEENVFSSLVGLRFSWQLIPKSLEAESMHRLMHVPLKETPLGDCVSGFCEDLDVQLQLEDKGLGSDLYVVKGIGIGHEIVKAKLLEPQLEHVEDEITLTVAEAMSLYPPSPVFVTVGTLIYYSLRVIHGNTHRGFKG
;
A
#
# COMPACT_ATOMS: atom_id res chain seq x y z
N MET A 1 -68.38 -12.51 -48.97
CA MET A 1 -67.42 -12.74 -47.87
C MET A 1 -66.11 -12.07 -48.24
N VAL A 2 -65.80 -10.96 -47.58
CA VAL A 2 -64.55 -10.20 -47.70
C VAL A 2 -64.08 -9.99 -46.25
N PRO A 3 -62.85 -10.34 -45.87
CA PRO A 3 -62.42 -10.20 -44.48
C PRO A 3 -62.03 -8.74 -44.19
N PRO A 4 -62.19 -8.26 -42.94
CA PRO A 4 -61.74 -6.92 -42.57
C PRO A 4 -60.23 -6.89 -42.40
N ALA A 5 -59.61 -5.82 -42.92
CA ALA A 5 -58.18 -5.55 -42.81
C ALA A 5 -57.81 -5.21 -41.36
N ALA A 6 -56.81 -5.91 -40.81
CA ALA A 6 -56.21 -5.59 -39.53
C ALA A 6 -55.19 -4.46 -39.69
N VAL A 7 -55.39 -3.35 -38.99
CA VAL A 7 -54.45 -2.22 -38.94
C VAL A 7 -53.43 -2.52 -37.84
N ILE A 8 -52.18 -2.74 -38.25
CA ILE A 8 -51.04 -2.93 -37.32
C ILE A 8 -50.52 -1.54 -36.98
N VAL A 9 -50.79 -1.07 -35.76
CA VAL A 9 -50.18 0.14 -35.20
C VAL A 9 -48.79 -0.23 -34.70
N GLY A 10 -47.75 0.14 -35.45
CA GLY A 10 -46.36 -0.03 -35.04
C GLY A 10 -46.00 0.96 -33.93
N LEU A 11 -45.78 0.45 -32.71
CA LEU A 11 -45.22 1.22 -31.60
C LEU A 11 -43.72 1.46 -31.86
N LEU A 12 -43.35 2.69 -32.22
CA LEU A 12 -41.96 3.14 -32.22
C LEU A 12 -41.52 3.37 -30.77
N LEU A 13 -40.73 2.44 -30.22
CA LEU A 13 -40.02 2.63 -28.96
C LEU A 13 -38.86 3.61 -29.19
N PRO A 14 -38.75 4.71 -28.39
CA PRO A 14 -37.60 5.59 -28.48
C PRO A 14 -36.36 4.86 -27.97
N LEU A 15 -35.32 4.83 -28.80
CA LEU A 15 -34.01 4.35 -28.41
C LEU A 15 -33.46 5.32 -27.35
N ALA A 16 -33.55 4.94 -26.07
CA ALA A 16 -32.91 5.70 -25.02
C ALA A 16 -31.40 5.64 -25.25
N ALA A 17 -30.81 6.77 -25.65
CA ALA A 17 -29.37 6.92 -25.66
C ALA A 17 -28.86 6.72 -24.23
N VAL A 18 -28.14 5.62 -24.01
CA VAL A 18 -27.38 5.42 -22.77
C VAL A 18 -26.34 6.53 -22.75
N ALA A 19 -26.59 7.57 -21.96
CA ALA A 19 -25.57 8.55 -21.63
C ALA A 19 -24.51 7.79 -20.84
N THR A 20 -23.45 7.35 -21.51
CA THR A 20 -22.22 6.96 -20.82
C THR A 20 -21.75 8.21 -20.11
N SER A 21 -21.90 8.25 -18.78
CA SER A 21 -21.27 9.26 -17.94
C SER A 21 -19.77 9.09 -18.13
N SER A 22 -19.18 9.84 -19.08
CA SER A 22 -17.74 10.01 -19.09
C SER A 22 -17.44 10.82 -17.84
N SER A 23 -16.96 10.14 -16.80
CA SER A 23 -16.33 10.84 -15.67
C SER A 23 -15.29 11.79 -16.25
N GLY A 24 -15.23 13.03 -15.76
CA GLY A 24 -14.28 14.01 -16.25
C GLY A 24 -12.83 13.57 -15.99
N PRO A 25 -11.82 14.35 -16.40
CA PRO A 25 -10.45 14.07 -16.02
C PRO A 25 -10.30 14.13 -14.49
N HIS A 26 -9.68 13.11 -13.90
CA HIS A 26 -9.47 13.00 -12.45
C HIS A 26 -8.01 12.72 -12.12
N ILE A 27 -7.59 13.17 -10.93
CA ILE A 27 -6.30 12.82 -10.32
C ILE A 27 -6.60 12.05 -9.03
N ALA A 28 -5.79 11.04 -8.73
CA ALA A 28 -5.94 10.18 -7.56
C ALA A 28 -5.93 10.97 -6.24
N ASP A 29 -5.04 11.96 -6.12
CA ASP A 29 -4.79 12.67 -4.87
C ASP A 29 -4.80 14.19 -5.08
N LEU A 30 -5.57 14.89 -4.25
CA LEU A 30 -5.71 16.34 -4.27
C LEU A 30 -4.83 17.04 -3.23
N ASN A 31 -4.40 16.31 -2.20
CA ASN A 31 -3.52 16.80 -1.14
C ASN A 31 -2.44 15.76 -0.87
N ILE A 32 -1.18 16.16 -1.00
CA ILE A 32 -0.02 15.28 -0.84
C ILE A 32 0.88 15.89 0.23
N LEU A 33 1.36 15.06 1.16
CA LEU A 33 2.35 15.44 2.15
C LEU A 33 3.64 14.66 1.91
N LEU A 34 4.73 15.36 1.61
CA LEU A 34 6.05 14.77 1.34
C LEU A 34 7.08 15.25 2.36
N PRO A 35 8.07 14.44 2.71
CA PRO A 35 9.19 14.93 3.51
C PRO A 35 10.11 15.84 2.67
N PRO A 36 10.87 16.75 3.30
CA PRO A 36 11.92 17.49 2.62
C PRO A 36 13.02 16.56 2.10
N ARG A 37 13.91 17.10 1.27
CA ARG A 37 15.07 16.34 0.81
C ARG A 37 16.00 16.02 1.98
N LEU A 38 16.13 14.73 2.28
CA LEU A 38 17.10 14.18 3.23
C LEU A 38 18.34 13.69 2.45
N THR A 39 18.91 12.54 2.80
CA THR A 39 20.02 11.96 2.03
C THR A 39 19.59 11.63 0.60
N ASN A 40 18.41 11.03 0.43
CA ASN A 40 17.78 10.83 -0.89
C ASN A 40 16.46 11.60 -0.94
N PRO A 41 16.08 12.12 -2.12
CA PRO A 41 14.76 12.72 -2.29
C PRO A 41 13.68 11.64 -2.32
N VAL A 42 12.55 11.91 -1.66
CA VAL A 42 11.37 11.04 -1.70
C VAL A 42 10.61 11.27 -2.99
N GLN A 43 10.11 10.16 -3.55
CA GLN A 43 9.31 10.15 -4.77
C GLN A 43 7.86 9.78 -4.46
N TYR A 44 6.94 10.41 -5.17
CA TYR A 44 5.52 10.07 -5.12
C TYR A 44 4.95 10.07 -6.53
N ARG A 45 4.24 8.99 -6.89
CA ARG A 45 3.69 8.82 -8.23
C ARG A 45 2.24 9.28 -8.25
N LEU A 46 2.01 10.51 -8.73
CA LEU A 46 0.68 11.05 -8.89
C LEU A 46 0.02 10.43 -10.14
N GLN A 47 -1.10 9.73 -9.96
CA GLN A 47 -1.84 9.09 -11.04
C GLN A 47 -3.06 9.92 -11.45
N GLY A 48 -3.31 10.01 -12.74
CA GLY A 48 -4.54 10.56 -13.31
C GLY A 48 -5.31 9.51 -14.09
N SER A 49 -6.64 9.58 -14.04
CA SER A 49 -7.56 8.72 -14.79
C SER A 49 -8.42 9.56 -15.74
N ASP A 50 -8.90 8.92 -16.81
CA ASP A 50 -9.86 9.48 -17.77
C ASP A 50 -9.41 10.78 -18.47
N GLY A 51 -8.10 11.07 -18.48
CA GLY A 51 -7.53 12.29 -19.02
C GLY A 51 -6.16 12.11 -19.69
N CYS A 52 -5.73 13.14 -20.41
CA CYS A 52 -4.45 13.22 -21.10
C CYS A 52 -3.74 14.48 -20.60
N PHE A 53 -2.89 14.33 -19.59
CA PHE A 53 -2.43 15.45 -18.78
C PHE A 53 -1.09 16.05 -19.24
N SER A 54 -1.03 17.37 -19.21
CA SER A 54 0.19 18.18 -19.18
C SER A 54 0.38 18.74 -17.78
N TRP A 55 1.59 18.62 -17.24
CA TRP A 55 1.90 18.95 -15.84
C TRP A 55 2.66 20.26 -15.74
N SER A 56 2.25 21.12 -14.82
CA SER A 56 2.95 22.34 -14.43
C SER A 56 2.90 22.50 -12.90
N TRP A 57 3.78 23.32 -12.31
CA TRP A 57 3.83 23.49 -10.86
C TRP A 57 4.40 24.86 -10.47
N ASP A 58 4.07 25.32 -9.28
CA ASP A 58 4.36 26.70 -8.85
C ASP A 58 5.84 26.92 -8.48
N HIS A 59 6.42 26.04 -7.65
CA HIS A 59 7.74 26.23 -7.04
C HIS A 59 8.75 25.18 -7.52
N HIS A 60 9.57 25.54 -8.51
CA HIS A 60 10.61 24.70 -9.09
C HIS A 60 11.84 24.47 -8.19
N ASP A 61 11.96 25.23 -7.11
CA ASP A 61 13.00 25.11 -6.08
C ASP A 61 12.62 24.13 -4.96
N LEU A 62 11.33 23.81 -4.81
CA LEU A 62 10.82 22.92 -3.77
C LEU A 62 10.48 21.53 -4.30
N LEU A 63 9.95 21.47 -5.52
CA LEU A 63 9.43 20.24 -6.13
C LEU A 63 9.95 20.10 -7.56
N LEU A 64 10.33 18.88 -7.92
CA LEU A 64 10.58 18.49 -9.29
C LEU A 64 9.47 17.54 -9.76
N VAL A 65 8.83 17.87 -10.88
CA VAL A 65 7.77 17.04 -11.46
C VAL A 65 8.28 16.41 -12.75
N GLN A 66 8.26 15.08 -12.82
CA GLN A 66 8.68 14.30 -13.98
C GLN A 66 7.49 13.53 -14.56
N PRO A 67 6.88 14.01 -15.66
CA PRO A 67 5.81 13.31 -16.34
C PRO A 67 6.25 11.95 -16.90
N GLU A 68 5.39 10.94 -16.79
CA GLU A 68 5.62 9.59 -17.32
C GLU A 68 4.81 9.38 -18.60
N TYR A 69 5.49 9.49 -19.74
CA TYR A 69 4.85 9.37 -21.05
C TYR A 69 4.70 7.90 -21.47
N ASN A 70 3.45 7.46 -21.67
CA ASN A 70 3.15 6.15 -22.25
C ASN A 70 3.25 6.23 -23.78
N GLY A 71 4.47 6.24 -24.30
CA GLY A 71 4.77 6.22 -25.74
C GLY A 71 4.56 7.55 -26.46
N SER A 72 3.31 8.05 -26.55
CA SER A 72 3.02 9.33 -27.23
C SER A 72 3.53 10.51 -26.40
N SER A 73 4.48 11.27 -26.94
CA SER A 73 5.19 12.36 -26.25
C SER A 73 4.36 13.61 -25.93
N GLN A 74 3.05 13.61 -26.20
CA GLN A 74 2.22 14.82 -26.07
C GLN A 74 1.50 14.93 -24.72
N CYS A 75 1.21 13.84 -24.01
CA CYS A 75 0.63 13.88 -22.67
C CYS A 75 0.93 12.61 -21.87
N SER A 76 0.68 12.66 -20.57
CA SER A 76 0.96 11.56 -19.64
C SER A 76 -0.24 11.34 -18.72
N THR A 77 -0.36 10.11 -18.21
CA THR A 77 -1.38 9.73 -17.22
C THR A 77 -0.84 9.68 -15.80
N SER A 78 0.47 9.82 -15.63
CA SER A 78 1.11 9.89 -14.31
C SER A 78 2.33 10.81 -14.34
N ALA A 79 2.69 11.32 -13.18
CA ALA A 79 3.92 12.08 -12.98
C ALA A 79 4.57 11.74 -11.64
N ARG A 80 5.90 11.66 -11.61
CA ARG A 80 6.67 11.52 -10.38
C ARG A 80 6.93 12.89 -9.79
N LEU A 81 6.46 13.09 -8.57
CA LEU A 81 6.74 14.24 -7.74
C LEU A 81 7.96 13.89 -6.89
N ILE A 82 9.01 14.70 -6.98
CA ILE A 82 10.27 14.48 -6.27
C ILE A 82 10.52 15.71 -5.40
N SER A 83 10.53 15.49 -4.08
CA SER A 83 10.80 16.55 -3.12
C SER A 83 12.29 16.92 -3.14
N ILE A 84 12.59 18.15 -3.56
CA ILE A 84 13.95 18.71 -3.59
C ILE A 84 14.13 19.85 -2.58
N ALA A 85 13.06 20.20 -1.86
CA ALA A 85 13.03 21.27 -0.89
C ALA A 85 14.10 21.07 0.20
N PRO A 86 14.81 22.13 0.60
CA PRO A 86 15.77 22.05 1.70
C PRO A 86 15.04 21.74 3.01
N TYR A 87 15.74 21.06 3.91
CA TYR A 87 15.25 20.79 5.26
C TYR A 87 15.03 22.11 6.02
N SER A 88 13.78 22.57 6.02
CA SER A 88 13.36 23.87 6.56
C SER A 88 11.91 23.76 7.06
N ASP A 89 11.35 24.85 7.55
CA ASP A 89 9.96 24.87 8.02
C ASP A 89 8.96 24.56 6.90
N ARG A 90 7.73 24.17 7.31
CA ARG A 90 6.64 23.75 6.43
C ARG A 90 6.54 24.61 5.17
N LYS A 91 6.56 23.95 4.01
CA LYS A 91 6.38 24.58 2.70
C LYS A 91 5.12 24.08 2.03
N GLU A 92 4.55 24.92 1.18
CA GLU A 92 3.38 24.60 0.36
C GLU A 92 3.67 24.96 -1.09
N THR A 93 3.30 24.07 -2.00
CA THR A 93 3.33 24.28 -3.44
C THR A 93 2.13 23.58 -4.07
N ALA A 94 1.90 23.79 -5.37
CA ALA A 94 0.85 23.09 -6.09
C ALA A 94 1.35 22.57 -7.44
N VAL A 95 0.75 21.46 -7.84
CA VAL A 95 0.93 20.82 -9.15
C VAL A 95 -0.40 20.90 -9.87
N TYR A 96 -0.36 21.21 -11.16
CA TYR A 96 -1.53 21.37 -12.01
C TYR A 96 -1.46 20.35 -13.13
N ALA A 97 -2.48 19.50 -13.24
CA ALA A 97 -2.67 18.63 -14.38
C ALA A 97 -3.72 19.25 -15.29
N THR A 98 -3.29 19.65 -16.49
CA THR A 98 -4.18 20.22 -17.51
C THR A 98 -4.48 19.13 -18.53
N ASP A 99 -5.75 18.72 -18.63
CA ASP A 99 -6.18 17.79 -19.66
C ASP A 99 -6.16 18.47 -21.03
N LEU A 100 -5.34 17.97 -21.94
CA LEU A 100 -5.17 18.55 -23.28
C LEU A 100 -6.40 18.40 -24.17
N ARG A 101 -7.31 17.48 -23.83
CA ARG A 101 -8.53 17.24 -24.61
C ARG A 101 -9.63 18.24 -24.29
N THR A 102 -9.86 18.50 -23.00
CA THR A 102 -10.94 19.38 -22.54
C THR A 102 -10.47 20.78 -22.15
N GLY A 103 -9.16 20.97 -21.91
CA GLY A 103 -8.60 22.19 -21.33
C GLY A 103 -8.88 22.33 -19.82
N SER A 104 -9.50 21.33 -19.19
CA SER A 104 -9.79 21.34 -17.76
C SER A 104 -8.50 21.18 -16.96
N MET A 105 -8.36 21.97 -15.90
CA MET A 105 -7.20 21.93 -15.01
C MET A 105 -7.61 21.42 -13.63
N VAL A 106 -6.89 20.42 -13.13
CA VAL A 106 -7.04 19.91 -11.76
C VAL A 106 -5.80 20.30 -10.96
N ARG A 107 -6.01 20.94 -9.81
CA ARG A 107 -4.95 21.38 -8.89
C ARG A 107 -4.77 20.36 -7.78
N CYS A 108 -3.53 19.92 -7.59
CA CYS A 108 -3.08 19.10 -6.48
C CYS A 108 -2.22 19.96 -5.55
N LYS A 109 -2.58 20.04 -4.27
CA LYS A 109 -1.81 20.74 -3.25
C LYS A 109 -0.72 19.81 -2.70
N VAL A 110 0.51 20.30 -2.65
CA VAL A 110 1.66 19.55 -2.11
C VAL A 110 2.23 20.30 -0.93
N LEU A 111 2.18 19.68 0.23
CA LEU A 111 2.80 20.13 1.47
C LEU A 111 4.13 19.41 1.65
N ILE A 112 5.14 20.13 2.10
CA ILE A 112 6.45 19.57 2.44
C ILE A 112 6.76 19.91 3.89
N ASP A 113 6.93 18.88 4.71
CA ASP A 113 7.15 19.05 6.15
C ASP A 113 8.04 17.97 6.77
N LYS A 114 8.56 18.22 7.97
CA LYS A 114 9.49 17.34 8.69
C LYS A 114 8.76 16.13 9.26
N ILE A 115 9.40 14.97 9.21
CA ILE A 115 8.91 13.76 9.89
C ILE A 115 9.16 13.92 11.39
N SER A 116 8.11 13.84 12.20
CA SER A 116 8.21 13.85 13.66
C SER A 116 8.27 12.44 14.25
N ARG A 117 7.51 11.49 13.68
CA ARG A 117 7.48 10.10 14.17
C ARG A 117 7.15 9.12 13.05
N ILE A 118 7.50 7.87 13.25
CA ILE A 118 7.10 6.75 12.39
C ILE A 118 6.30 5.74 13.18
N LYS A 119 5.58 4.88 12.47
CA LYS A 119 4.86 3.74 13.02
C LYS A 119 4.94 2.57 12.06
N ILE A 120 5.21 1.38 12.55
CA ILE A 120 5.11 0.15 11.80
C ILE A 120 3.63 -0.23 11.73
N PHE A 121 3.07 -0.18 10.53
CA PHE A 121 1.73 -0.63 10.26
C PHE A 121 1.76 -2.08 9.76
N HIS A 122 0.76 -2.84 10.18
CA HIS A 122 0.56 -4.24 9.80
C HIS A 122 -0.94 -4.53 9.66
N HIS A 123 -1.31 -5.50 8.83
CA HIS A 123 -2.70 -5.97 8.74
C HIS A 123 -3.08 -6.98 9.82
N ALA A 124 -2.10 -7.73 10.35
CA ALA A 124 -2.34 -8.75 11.38
C ALA A 124 -1.20 -8.80 12.39
N VAL A 125 -1.52 -8.76 13.69
CA VAL A 125 -0.54 -8.93 14.79
C VAL A 125 -0.12 -10.40 14.94
N LYS A 126 -0.99 -11.31 14.50
CA LYS A 126 -0.78 -12.76 14.57
C LYS A 126 -0.43 -13.28 13.18
N ILE A 127 0.71 -13.96 13.09
CA ILE A 127 1.25 -14.58 11.87
C ILE A 127 1.21 -16.09 12.10
N ASN A 128 0.76 -16.86 11.10
CA ASN A 128 0.83 -18.31 11.24
C ASN A 128 2.26 -18.80 10.93
N LEU A 129 2.62 -19.99 11.42
CA LEU A 129 3.82 -20.68 10.94
C LEU A 129 3.78 -20.80 9.42
N ASP A 130 4.92 -20.52 8.81
CA ASP A 130 5.16 -20.49 7.37
C ASP A 130 4.42 -19.42 6.56
N ASP A 131 3.56 -18.62 7.19
CA ASP A 131 2.91 -17.49 6.53
C ASP A 131 3.83 -16.26 6.48
N LEU A 132 3.62 -15.44 5.45
CA LEU A 132 4.25 -14.14 5.28
C LEU A 132 3.39 -13.03 5.91
N ALA A 133 4.05 -12.05 6.50
CA ALA A 133 3.44 -10.81 6.92
C ALA A 133 4.22 -9.63 6.34
N THR A 134 3.47 -8.71 5.73
CA THR A 134 4.00 -7.46 5.20
C THR A 134 3.85 -6.38 6.27
N LEU A 135 4.97 -5.74 6.59
CA LEU A 135 5.06 -4.59 7.47
C LEU A 135 5.43 -3.39 6.62
N HIS A 136 4.76 -2.26 6.82
CA HIS A 136 5.13 -1.01 6.17
C HIS A 136 5.21 0.12 7.17
N ILE A 137 5.99 1.13 6.84
CA ILE A 137 6.18 2.30 7.69
C ILE A 137 5.19 3.37 7.28
N THR A 138 4.52 3.93 8.28
CA THR A 138 3.76 5.17 8.15
C THR A 138 4.49 6.26 8.92
N ALA A 139 4.75 7.40 8.31
CA ALA A 139 5.35 8.55 8.98
C ALA A 139 4.33 9.64 9.22
N PHE A 140 4.61 10.50 10.20
CA PHE A 140 3.72 11.56 10.62
C PHE A 140 4.49 12.84 10.97
N ASP A 141 3.89 13.99 10.67
CA ASP A 141 4.40 15.31 11.07
C ASP A 141 4.03 15.62 12.54
N ASP A 142 4.34 16.82 12.99
CA ASP A 142 4.04 17.31 14.34
C ASP A 142 2.53 17.55 14.58
N GLU A 143 1.75 17.68 13.51
CA GLU A 143 0.29 17.79 13.51
C GLU A 143 -0.43 16.43 13.38
N GLU A 144 0.31 15.33 13.41
CA GLU A 144 -0.20 13.96 13.24
C GLU A 144 -0.79 13.67 11.84
N ASN A 145 -0.43 14.46 10.81
CA ASN A 145 -0.77 14.19 9.43
C ASN A 145 0.09 13.05 8.87
N VAL A 146 -0.50 12.19 8.03
CA VAL A 146 0.19 11.05 7.43
C VAL A 146 0.93 11.48 6.16
N PHE A 147 2.20 11.12 6.05
CA PHE A 147 2.97 11.32 4.82
C PHE A 147 2.45 10.41 3.70
N SER A 148 2.32 10.98 2.50
CA SER A 148 1.79 10.26 1.32
C SER A 148 2.79 9.27 0.72
N SER A 149 4.10 9.45 0.95
CA SER A 149 5.13 8.49 0.54
C SER A 149 6.38 8.62 1.39
N LEU A 150 7.06 7.50 1.56
CA LEU A 150 8.39 7.36 2.14
C LEU A 150 9.38 6.69 1.18
N VAL A 151 8.96 6.51 -0.08
CA VAL A 151 9.73 5.78 -1.11
C VAL A 151 11.06 6.50 -1.36
N GLY A 152 12.16 5.76 -1.13
CA GLY A 152 13.53 6.27 -1.26
C GLY A 152 14.21 6.61 0.07
N LEU A 153 13.47 6.67 1.17
CA LEU A 153 14.05 6.71 2.51
C LEU A 153 14.63 5.35 2.89
N ARG A 154 15.63 5.38 3.77
CA ARG A 154 16.36 4.20 4.22
C ARG A 154 15.98 3.89 5.66
N PHE A 155 15.74 2.62 5.94
CA PHE A 155 15.39 2.15 7.27
C PHE A 155 16.28 0.98 7.68
N SER A 156 16.58 0.88 8.96
CA SER A 156 17.12 -0.34 9.56
C SER A 156 16.00 -1.11 10.23
N TRP A 157 15.88 -2.38 9.85
CA TRP A 157 14.96 -3.33 10.44
C TRP A 157 15.73 -4.31 11.32
N GLN A 158 15.22 -4.57 12.52
CA GLN A 158 15.82 -5.48 13.48
C GLN A 158 14.76 -6.41 14.05
N LEU A 159 15.09 -7.69 14.12
CA LEU A 159 14.29 -8.71 14.81
C LEU A 159 14.93 -8.94 16.17
N ILE A 160 14.18 -8.66 17.23
CA ILE A 160 14.64 -8.75 18.61
C ILE A 160 13.79 -9.82 19.31
N PRO A 161 14.36 -10.99 19.59
CA PRO A 161 13.66 -12.03 20.31
C PRO A 161 13.26 -11.56 21.72
N LYS A 162 12.03 -11.88 22.14
CA LYS A 162 11.49 -11.43 23.45
C LYS A 162 11.98 -12.27 24.64
N SER A 163 12.61 -13.42 24.39
CA SER A 163 13.06 -14.34 25.45
C SER A 163 14.43 -13.93 26.00
N LEU A 164 14.56 -13.92 27.34
CA LEU A 164 15.80 -13.69 28.08
C LEU A 164 16.69 -14.95 28.20
N GLU A 165 16.27 -16.07 27.61
CA GLU A 165 17.03 -17.31 27.65
C GLU A 165 18.22 -17.26 26.67
N ALA A 166 19.33 -17.86 27.07
CA ALA A 166 20.65 -17.77 26.43
C ALA A 166 20.71 -18.30 24.97
N GLU A 167 19.62 -18.92 24.48
CA GLU A 167 19.45 -19.40 23.11
C GLU A 167 18.14 -18.89 22.52
N SER A 168 17.89 -17.58 22.63
CA SER A 168 16.67 -17.00 22.08
C SER A 168 16.70 -17.01 20.54
N MET A 169 16.22 -18.11 19.97
CA MET A 169 16.04 -18.25 18.52
C MET A 169 14.99 -17.29 17.99
N HIS A 170 15.27 -16.68 16.84
CA HIS A 170 14.32 -15.87 16.10
C HIS A 170 13.07 -16.70 15.75
N ARG A 171 11.90 -16.08 15.88
CA ARG A 171 10.58 -16.63 15.55
C ARG A 171 10.13 -16.18 14.17
N LEU A 172 10.74 -15.12 13.66
CA LEU A 172 10.56 -14.50 12.38
C LEU A 172 11.85 -14.57 11.59
N MET A 173 11.71 -14.59 10.27
CA MET A 173 12.81 -14.47 9.32
C MET A 173 12.46 -13.40 8.29
N HIS A 174 13.40 -12.52 7.98
CA HIS A 174 13.24 -11.61 6.86
C HIS A 174 13.16 -12.38 5.54
N VAL A 175 12.19 -12.04 4.68
CA VAL A 175 12.09 -12.57 3.32
C VAL A 175 12.29 -11.43 2.33
N PRO A 176 13.30 -11.48 1.46
CA PRO A 176 13.53 -10.45 0.46
C PRO A 176 12.30 -10.22 -0.43
N LEU A 177 12.00 -8.97 -0.77
CA LEU A 177 10.82 -8.59 -1.56
C LEU A 177 10.74 -9.34 -2.89
N LYS A 178 11.88 -9.56 -3.56
CA LYS A 178 11.97 -10.34 -4.81
C LYS A 178 11.53 -11.79 -4.69
N GLU A 179 11.62 -12.37 -3.50
CA GLU A 179 11.23 -13.75 -3.21
C GLU A 179 9.77 -13.86 -2.74
N THR A 180 9.06 -12.73 -2.65
CA THR A 180 7.66 -12.66 -2.26
C THR A 180 6.76 -12.50 -3.48
N PRO A 181 5.44 -12.78 -3.34
CA PRO A 181 4.47 -12.48 -4.39
C PRO A 181 4.41 -11.01 -4.82
N LEU A 182 4.99 -10.08 -4.03
CA LEU A 182 5.11 -8.67 -4.37
C LEU A 182 6.18 -8.40 -5.43
N GLY A 183 7.23 -9.23 -5.49
CA GLY A 183 8.33 -9.10 -6.46
C GLY A 183 7.92 -9.48 -7.90
N ASP A 184 6.98 -10.40 -8.05
CA ASP A 184 6.51 -10.93 -9.35
C ASP A 184 5.33 -10.15 -9.94
N CYS A 185 5.11 -8.90 -9.51
CA CYS A 185 3.94 -8.15 -9.91
C CYS A 185 4.05 -7.63 -11.37
N VAL A 186 3.72 -8.48 -12.34
CA VAL A 186 3.89 -8.25 -13.79
C VAL A 186 2.74 -7.44 -14.42
N SER A 187 1.71 -7.00 -13.69
CA SER A 187 0.64 -6.22 -14.31
C SER A 187 -0.09 -5.29 -13.34
N GLY A 188 0.16 -3.98 -13.42
CA GLY A 188 -0.80 -2.88 -13.18
C GLY A 188 -1.52 -2.76 -11.82
N PHE A 189 -1.33 -3.69 -10.89
CA PHE A 189 -2.05 -3.77 -9.61
C PHE A 189 -1.15 -3.54 -8.39
N CYS A 190 0.17 -3.63 -8.54
CA CYS A 190 1.09 -3.23 -7.48
C CYS A 190 1.64 -1.83 -7.75
N GLU A 191 1.81 -1.09 -6.66
CA GLU A 191 2.55 0.16 -6.65
C GLU A 191 3.99 -0.08 -7.14
N ASP A 192 4.60 0.93 -7.75
CA ASP A 192 5.97 0.83 -8.28
C ASP A 192 6.97 0.58 -7.15
N LEU A 193 7.49 -0.65 -7.09
CA LEU A 193 8.39 -1.12 -6.04
C LEU A 193 9.88 -1.06 -6.46
N ASP A 194 10.19 -0.49 -7.63
CA ASP A 194 11.54 -0.51 -8.20
C ASP A 194 12.57 0.10 -7.25
N VAL A 195 12.20 1.16 -6.52
CA VAL A 195 13.10 1.84 -5.58
C VAL A 195 13.37 0.99 -4.34
N GLN A 196 12.34 0.35 -3.78
CA GLN A 196 12.47 -0.52 -2.61
C GLN A 196 13.30 -1.77 -2.93
N LEU A 197 13.08 -2.38 -4.09
CA LEU A 197 13.89 -3.50 -4.59
C LEU A 197 15.36 -3.10 -4.74
N GLN A 198 15.64 -1.92 -5.29
CA GLN A 198 17.00 -1.40 -5.42
C GLN A 198 17.68 -1.08 -4.07
N LEU A 199 16.92 -0.67 -3.06
CA LEU A 199 17.44 -0.44 -1.71
C LEU A 199 17.82 -1.77 -1.05
N GLU A 200 16.95 -2.77 -1.18
CA GLU A 200 17.18 -4.11 -0.64
C GLU A 200 18.39 -4.80 -1.29
N ASP A 201 18.56 -4.66 -2.61
CA ASP A 201 19.74 -5.15 -3.34
C ASP A 201 21.06 -4.56 -2.83
N LYS A 202 21.01 -3.35 -2.25
CA LYS A 202 22.16 -2.68 -1.63
C LYS A 202 22.34 -3.05 -0.16
N GLY A 203 21.52 -3.96 0.37
CA GLY A 203 21.51 -4.36 1.77
C GLY A 203 20.90 -3.30 2.71
N LEU A 204 20.10 -2.36 2.18
CA LEU A 204 19.42 -1.32 2.94
C LEU A 204 17.93 -1.65 3.05
N GLY A 205 17.32 -1.37 4.20
CA GLY A 205 15.87 -1.53 4.37
C GLY A 205 15.11 -0.37 3.72
N SER A 206 13.94 -0.69 3.19
CA SER A 206 12.97 0.30 2.67
C SER A 206 11.85 0.56 3.68
N ASP A 207 10.87 1.37 3.29
CA ASP A 207 9.61 1.58 4.00
C ASP A 207 8.72 0.33 4.03
N LEU A 208 9.06 -0.70 3.25
CA LEU A 208 8.42 -2.01 3.22
C LEU A 208 9.37 -3.10 3.73
N TYR A 209 8.83 -4.04 4.52
CA TYR A 209 9.57 -5.16 5.08
C TYR A 209 8.70 -6.40 5.21
N VAL A 210 9.20 -7.55 4.77
CA VAL A 210 8.43 -8.81 4.81
C VAL A 210 9.09 -9.82 5.73
N VAL A 211 8.28 -10.41 6.61
CA VAL A 211 8.73 -11.42 7.56
C VAL A 211 7.94 -12.71 7.38
N LYS A 212 8.59 -13.85 7.63
CA LYS A 212 7.99 -15.18 7.66
C LYS A 212 8.01 -15.74 9.07
N GLY A 213 6.91 -16.33 9.53
CA GLY A 213 6.86 -17.07 10.79
C GLY A 213 7.63 -18.39 10.70
N ILE A 214 8.74 -18.52 11.42
CA ILE A 214 9.59 -19.73 11.45
C ILE A 214 9.53 -20.49 12.79
N GLY A 215 8.98 -19.89 13.84
CA GLY A 215 8.82 -20.55 15.13
C GLY A 215 7.74 -19.90 16.00
N ILE A 216 7.04 -20.69 16.81
CA ILE A 216 5.95 -20.19 17.66
C ILE A 216 6.53 -19.29 18.76
N GLY A 217 5.87 -18.16 19.02
CA GLY A 217 6.22 -17.27 20.12
C GLY A 217 5.99 -15.80 19.79
N HIS A 218 6.69 -14.94 20.53
CA HIS A 218 6.66 -13.50 20.33
C HIS A 218 8.03 -12.99 19.92
N GLU A 219 8.04 -12.03 19.00
CA GLU A 219 9.26 -11.35 18.57
C GLU A 219 8.97 -9.88 18.32
N ILE A 220 9.93 -9.04 18.72
CA ILE A 220 9.85 -7.60 18.52
C ILE A 220 10.47 -7.28 17.17
N VAL A 221 9.75 -6.52 16.35
CA VAL A 221 10.28 -5.93 15.13
C VAL A 221 10.48 -4.45 15.38
N LYS A 222 11.72 -3.99 15.21
CA LYS A 222 12.11 -2.59 15.39
C LYS A 222 12.49 -2.00 14.05
N ALA A 223 11.93 -0.83 13.73
CA ALA A 223 12.25 -0.05 12.54
C ALA A 223 12.83 1.30 12.96
N LYS A 224 13.90 1.73 12.31
CA LYS A 224 14.54 3.01 12.58
C LYS A 224 14.92 3.71 11.29
N LEU A 225 14.65 5.01 11.20
CA LEU A 225 14.99 5.82 10.04
C LEU A 225 16.51 6.11 10.01
N LEU A 226 17.15 5.81 8.88
CA LEU A 226 18.59 5.96 8.67
C LEU A 226 18.92 7.29 8.01
N GLU A 227 18.59 8.37 8.70
CA GLU A 227 18.83 9.74 8.24
C GLU A 227 19.52 10.54 9.34
N PRO A 228 20.66 11.23 9.07
CA PRO A 228 21.46 11.88 10.11
C PRO A 228 20.70 12.91 10.97
N GLN A 229 19.69 13.55 10.39
CA GLN A 229 18.88 14.56 11.05
C GLN A 229 17.71 13.96 11.87
N LEU A 230 17.42 12.66 11.69
CA LEU A 230 16.25 11.97 12.24
C LEU A 230 16.64 10.63 12.89
N GLU A 231 17.87 10.50 13.40
CA GLU A 231 18.36 9.26 14.02
C GLU A 231 17.60 8.85 15.30
N HIS A 232 16.73 9.71 15.84
CA HIS A 232 15.89 9.40 17.00
C HIS A 232 14.52 8.83 16.58
N VAL A 233 14.19 8.84 15.29
CA VAL A 233 12.89 8.41 14.77
C VAL A 233 12.92 6.90 14.56
N GLU A 234 12.30 6.19 15.50
CA GLU A 234 12.16 4.74 15.50
C GLU A 234 10.79 4.31 16.03
N ASP A 235 10.38 3.09 15.71
CA ASP A 235 9.19 2.45 16.25
C ASP A 235 9.44 0.94 16.43
N GLU A 236 8.69 0.32 17.35
CA GLU A 236 8.76 -1.11 17.60
C GLU A 236 7.38 -1.73 17.81
N ILE A 237 7.20 -2.94 17.28
CA ILE A 237 5.97 -3.72 17.45
C ILE A 237 6.30 -5.14 17.89
N THR A 238 5.44 -5.75 18.70
CA THR A 238 5.55 -7.17 19.03
C THR A 238 4.60 -7.98 18.13
N LEU A 239 5.17 -8.86 17.32
CA LEU A 239 4.41 -9.81 16.51
C LEU A 239 4.33 -11.17 17.21
N THR A 240 3.24 -11.88 16.98
CA THR A 240 3.02 -13.21 17.54
C THR A 240 2.95 -14.23 16.43
N VAL A 241 3.83 -15.23 16.47
CA VAL A 241 3.82 -16.36 15.55
C VAL A 241 3.13 -17.54 16.24
N ALA A 242 2.17 -18.15 15.57
CA ALA A 242 1.37 -19.24 16.11
C ALA A 242 1.00 -20.25 15.03
N GLU A 243 0.49 -21.41 15.43
CA GLU A 243 -0.08 -22.34 14.45
C GLU A 243 -1.49 -21.94 14.04
N ALA A 244 -1.80 -22.18 12.76
CA ALA A 244 -3.17 -22.10 12.27
C ALA A 244 -3.97 -23.30 12.81
N MET A 245 -5.12 -23.03 13.41
CA MET A 245 -5.98 -24.06 13.99
C MET A 245 -7.41 -23.89 13.51
N SER A 246 -8.11 -25.00 13.32
CA SER A 246 -9.52 -25.05 12.93
C SER A 246 -10.28 -25.99 13.85
N LEU A 247 -11.50 -25.58 14.22
CA LEU A 247 -12.42 -26.40 15.00
C LEU A 247 -13.37 -27.14 14.07
N TYR A 248 -13.63 -28.42 14.38
CA TYR A 248 -14.66 -29.22 13.72
C TYR A 248 -15.68 -29.72 14.75
N PRO A 249 -17.00 -29.53 14.54
CA PRO A 249 -17.62 -28.87 13.37
C PRO A 249 -17.38 -27.35 13.33
N PRO A 250 -17.32 -26.73 12.13
CA PRO A 250 -17.11 -25.29 11.99
C PRO A 250 -18.33 -24.49 12.48
N SER A 251 -18.08 -23.26 12.93
CA SER A 251 -19.12 -22.32 13.35
C SER A 251 -19.95 -21.79 12.16
N PRO A 252 -21.26 -21.51 12.34
CA PRO A 252 -22.06 -21.72 13.55
C PRO A 252 -22.57 -23.16 13.68
N VAL A 253 -22.66 -23.65 14.93
CA VAL A 253 -23.24 -24.97 15.25
C VAL A 253 -24.57 -24.74 15.96
N PHE A 254 -25.65 -25.28 15.41
CA PHE A 254 -26.99 -25.17 15.98
C PHE A 254 -27.33 -26.41 16.80
N VAL A 255 -27.70 -26.22 18.08
CA VAL A 255 -28.02 -27.32 19.01
C VAL A 255 -29.24 -27.02 19.86
N THR A 256 -29.88 -28.07 20.40
CA THR A 256 -31.01 -27.95 21.33
C THR A 256 -30.53 -28.00 22.79
N VAL A 257 -31.36 -27.53 23.72
CA VAL A 257 -31.03 -27.51 25.16
C VAL A 257 -30.75 -28.93 25.66
N GLY A 258 -29.59 -29.12 26.30
CA GLY A 258 -29.14 -30.42 26.83
C GLY A 258 -28.26 -31.23 25.87
N THR A 259 -27.96 -30.72 24.67
CA THR A 259 -27.09 -31.40 23.69
C THR A 259 -25.61 -31.24 24.06
N LEU A 260 -24.85 -32.35 24.06
CA LEU A 260 -23.39 -32.34 24.14
C LEU A 260 -22.79 -32.19 22.73
N ILE A 261 -21.84 -31.27 22.57
CA ILE A 261 -21.10 -31.08 21.31
C ILE A 261 -19.70 -31.65 21.47
N TYR A 262 -19.38 -32.66 20.67
CA TYR A 262 -18.01 -33.12 20.51
C TYR A 262 -17.31 -32.25 19.47
N TYR A 263 -16.16 -31.69 19.83
CA TYR A 263 -15.33 -30.92 18.91
C TYR A 263 -13.93 -31.53 18.81
N SER A 264 -13.29 -31.31 17.66
CA SER A 264 -11.88 -31.65 17.44
C SER A 264 -11.13 -30.41 16.97
N LEU A 265 -9.93 -30.23 17.51
CA LEU A 265 -9.00 -29.20 17.07
C LEU A 265 -8.09 -29.79 15.99
N ARG A 266 -8.03 -29.13 14.83
CA ARG A 266 -7.15 -29.51 13.72
C ARG A 266 -6.11 -28.43 13.53
N VAL A 267 -4.85 -28.80 13.66
CA VAL A 267 -3.72 -27.93 13.27
C VAL A 267 -3.61 -27.97 11.75
N ILE A 268 -3.52 -26.80 11.13
CA ILE A 268 -3.33 -26.64 9.69
C ILE A 268 -1.85 -26.31 9.49
N HIS A 269 -1.13 -27.17 8.78
CA HIS A 269 0.31 -27.00 8.52
C HIS A 269 0.52 -27.05 7.01
N GLY A 270 0.84 -25.90 6.41
CA GLY A 270 0.65 -25.69 4.97
C GLY A 270 -0.83 -25.85 4.57
N ASN A 271 -1.17 -25.64 3.30
CA ASN A 271 -2.53 -25.85 2.78
C ASN A 271 -2.99 -27.33 2.78
N THR A 272 -2.43 -28.18 3.66
CA THR A 272 -2.68 -29.61 3.75
C THR A 272 -3.20 -29.96 5.15
N HIS A 273 -4.44 -30.45 5.20
CA HIS A 273 -5.09 -30.89 6.43
C HIS A 273 -4.45 -32.20 6.95
N ARG A 274 -3.80 -32.17 8.12
CA ARG A 274 -3.57 -33.39 8.92
C ARG A 274 -4.38 -33.29 10.21
N GLY A 275 -5.44 -34.09 10.30
CA GLY A 275 -6.27 -34.17 11.50
C GLY A 275 -5.62 -35.03 12.58
N PHE A 276 -5.52 -34.52 13.81
CA PHE A 276 -5.32 -35.33 15.00
C PHE A 276 -6.68 -35.66 15.62
N LYS A 277 -6.89 -36.93 15.97
CA LYS A 277 -8.04 -37.37 16.78
C LYS A 277 -7.59 -37.40 18.23
N GLY A 278 -8.25 -36.61 19.07
CA GLY A 278 -8.28 -36.78 20.53
C GLY A 278 -9.51 -37.58 20.94
#